data_AF-A0A4D6X295-F1
#
_entry.id   AF-A0A4D6X295-F1
#
_cell.length_a   1.000
_cell.length_b   1.000
_cell.length_c   1.000
_cell.angle_alpha   90.00
_cell.angle_beta   90.00
_cell.angle_gamma   90.00
#
_symmetry.space_group_name_H-M   'P 1'
#
loop_
_entity.id
_entity.type
_entity.pdbx_description
1 polymer ?
#
loop_
_entity_poly.entity_id
_entity_poly.type
_entity_poly.pdbx_seq_one_letter_code
_entity_poly.pdbx_strand_id
1 'polypeptide(L)' 'MLKKGDKVRVLRKESYWYHEVGVVIKSDTGIKYPVLVRFVKETYSGVSSNNFAENELTLVS' A
#
# COMPACT_ATOMS: atom_id res chain seq x y z
N MET A 1 -11.34 6.46 -4.91
CA MET A 1 -10.47 5.72 -5.84
C MET A 1 -9.05 6.22 -5.67
N LEU A 2 -8.16 5.35 -5.21
CA LEU A 2 -6.74 5.62 -5.14
C LEU A 2 -6.15 5.61 -6.55
N LYS A 3 -5.36 6.62 -6.89
CA LYS A 3 -4.69 6.74 -8.17
C LYS A 3 -3.23 6.36 -8.05
N LYS A 4 -2.64 5.98 -9.19
CA LYS A 4 -1.19 5.82 -9.31
C LYS A 4 -0.51 7.13 -8.95
N GLY A 5 0.46 7.06 -8.04
CA GLY A 5 1.21 8.20 -7.53
C GLY A 5 0.71 8.75 -6.19
N ASP A 6 -0.48 8.35 -5.74
CA ASP A 6 -1.02 8.78 -4.46
C ASP A 6 -0.16 8.23 -3.30
N LYS A 7 0.04 9.05 -2.27
CA LYS A 7 0.64 8.62 -1.02
C LYS A 7 -0.44 8.05 -0.12
N VAL A 8 -0.19 6.86 0.42
CA VAL A 8 -1.15 6.15 1.26
C VAL A 8 -0.50 5.70 2.54
N ARG A 9 -1.22 5.83 3.65
CA ARG A 9 -0.88 5.25 4.94
C ARG A 9 -1.57 3.91 5.11
N VAL A 10 -0.82 2.90 5.56
CA VAL A 10 -1.34 1.54 5.78
C VAL A 10 -1.93 1.42 7.19
N LEU A 11 -3.16 0.91 7.29
CA LEU A 11 -3.88 0.65 8.54
C LEU A 11 -3.95 -0.83 8.94
N ARG A 12 -3.37 -1.73 8.12
CA ARG A 12 -3.31 -3.16 8.40
C ARG A 12 -2.29 -3.45 9.51
N LYS A 13 -2.75 -3.92 10.67
CA LYS A 13 -1.94 -4.10 11.90
C LYS A 13 -0.82 -5.13 11.74
N GLU A 14 -1.08 -6.18 10.98
CA GLU A 14 -0.14 -7.27 10.70
C GLU A 14 0.87 -6.92 9.60
N SER A 15 0.71 -5.77 8.94
CA SER A 15 1.63 -5.31 7.91
C SER A 15 2.93 -4.82 8.55
N TYR A 16 4.07 -5.18 7.94
CA TYR A 16 5.37 -4.61 8.30
C TYR A 16 5.39 -3.07 8.24
N TRP A 17 4.57 -2.51 7.36
CA TRP A 17 4.43 -1.07 7.12
C TRP A 17 3.22 -0.45 7.85
N TYR A 18 2.80 -0.99 8.99
CA TYR A 18 1.69 -0.42 9.75
C TYR A 18 1.97 1.05 10.14
N HIS A 19 1.05 1.97 9.79
CA HIS A 19 1.18 3.44 9.90
C HIS A 19 2.27 4.12 9.06
N GLU A 20 3.01 3.36 8.26
CA GLU A 20 3.98 3.91 7.30
C GLU A 20 3.28 4.44 6.06
N VAL A 21 3.97 5.36 5.36
CA VAL A 21 3.50 5.95 4.11
C VAL A 21 4.19 5.28 2.93
N GLY A 22 3.39 4.81 1.97
CA GLY A 22 3.85 4.26 0.70
C GLY A 22 3.25 4.99 -0.49
N VAL A 23 3.75 4.69 -1.67
CA VAL A 23 3.27 5.25 -2.94
C VAL A 23 2.53 4.19 -3.73
N VAL A 24 1.35 4.52 -4.22
CA VAL A 24 0.56 3.63 -5.09
C VAL A 24 1.23 3.54 -6.46
N ILE A 25 1.62 2.34 -6.88
CA ILE A 25 2.21 2.08 -8.19
C ILE A 25 1.12 1.70 -9.20
N LYS A 26 0.16 0.88 -8.78
CA LYS A 26 -0.90 0.32 -9.62
C LYS A 26 -2.16 0.08 -8.81
N SER A 27 -3.31 0.31 -9.44
CA SER A 27 -4.63 -0.07 -8.94
C SER A 27 -5.33 -0.92 -10.00
N ASP A 28 -5.66 -2.16 -9.66
CA ASP A 28 -6.48 -3.04 -10.49
C ASP A 28 -7.95 -3.04 -10.02
N THR A 29 -8.86 -3.64 -10.77
CA THR A 29 -10.28 -3.77 -10.40
C THR A 29 -10.72 -5.23 -10.43
N GLY A 30 -11.55 -5.66 -9.48
CA GLY A 30 -12.08 -7.03 -9.43
C GLY A 30 -11.20 -8.05 -8.67
N ILE A 31 -10.16 -7.60 -7.98
CA ILE A 31 -9.28 -8.42 -7.13
C ILE A 31 -9.46 -7.99 -5.67
N LYS A 32 -9.35 -8.93 -4.71
CA LYS A 32 -9.52 -8.66 -3.27
C LYS A 32 -8.53 -7.62 -2.71
N TYR A 33 -7.30 -7.60 -3.22
CA TYR A 33 -6.26 -6.62 -2.87
C TYR A 33 -5.78 -5.90 -4.14
N PRO A 34 -6.55 -4.91 -4.62
CA PRO A 34 -6.31 -4.29 -5.91
C PRO A 34 -5.15 -3.28 -5.94
N VAL A 35 -4.74 -2.76 -4.77
CA VAL A 35 -3.80 -1.63 -4.71
C VAL A 35 -2.39 -2.12 -4.42
N LEU A 36 -1.48 -1.96 -5.37
CA LEU A 36 -0.06 -2.26 -5.20
C LEU A 36 0.67 -0.99 -4.72
N VAL A 37 1.22 -1.07 -3.51
CA VAL A 37 1.92 0.03 -2.85
C VAL A 37 3.40 -0.31 -2.73
N ARG A 38 4.27 0.65 -3.05
CA ARG A 38 5.72 0.55 -2.86
C ARG A 38 6.16 1.46 -1.71
N PHE A 39 7.04 0.95 -0.88
CA PHE A 39 7.61 1.63 0.27
C PHE A 39 9.10 1.86 0.06
N VAL A 40 9.65 2.82 0.80
CA VAL A 40 11.09 3.08 0.85
C VAL A 40 11.81 2.02 1.68
N LYS A 41 11.16 1.55 2.74
CA LYS A 41 11.70 0.54 3.66
C LYS A 41 11.48 -0.88 3.11
N GLU A 42 12.53 -1.68 3.10
CA GLU A 42 12.47 -3.11 2.76
C GLU A 42 12.12 -3.96 3.98
N THR A 43 11.40 -5.06 3.74
CA THR A 43 11.18 -6.11 4.73
C THR A 43 12.46 -6.94 4.93
N TYR A 44 12.45 -7.79 5.96
CA TYR A 44 13.52 -8.77 6.19
C TYR A 44 13.76 -9.72 5.00
N SER A 45 12.77 -9.89 4.13
CA SER A 45 12.86 -10.70 2.91
C SER A 45 13.30 -9.90 1.68
N GLY A 46 13.71 -8.63 1.83
CA GLY A 46 14.13 -7.77 0.72
C GLY A 46 12.98 -7.27 -0.17
N VAL A 47 11.73 -7.39 0.27
CA VAL A 47 10.56 -6.95 -0.49
C VAL A 47 10.14 -5.55 -0.03
N SER A 48 9.97 -4.63 -0.97
CA SER A 48 9.56 -3.23 -0.74
C SER A 48 8.15 -2.90 -1.26
N SER A 49 7.44 -3.86 -1.84
CA SER A 49 6.10 -3.67 -2.41
C SER A 49 5.12 -4.72 -1.92
N ASN A 50 3.87 -4.31 -1.66
CA ASN A 50 2.81 -5.23 -1.24
C ASN A 50 1.42 -4.76 -1.73
N ASN A 51 0.46 -5.67 -1.72
CA ASN A 51 -0.91 -5.44 -2.15
C ASN A 51 -1.86 -5.24 -0.96
N PHE A 52 -2.73 -4.26 -1.09
CA PHE A 52 -3.70 -3.86 -0.07
C PHE A 52 -5.09 -3.66 -0.66
N ALA A 53 -6.10 -3.72 0.22
CA ALA A 53 -7.46 -3.33 -0.09
C ALA A 53 -7.68 -1.84 0.20
N GLU A 54 -8.66 -1.24 -0.47
CA GLU A 54 -8.92 0.20 -0.33
C GLU A 54 -9.32 0.60 1.10
N ASN A 55 -9.94 -0.31 1.86
CA ASN A 55 -10.34 -0.09 3.25
C ASN A 55 -9.18 -0.15 4.26
N GLU A 56 -8.02 -0.65 3.85
CA GLU A 56 -6.82 -0.75 4.69
C GLU A 56 -5.84 0.39 4.44
N LEU A 57 -6.16 1.27 3.50
CA LEU A 57 -5.33 2.40 3.09
C LEU A 57 -6.05 3.70 3.38
N THR A 58 -5.32 4.70 3.86
CA THR A 58 -5.80 6.07 4.01
C THR A 58 -4.95 6.98 3.15
N LEU A 59 -5.59 7.82 2.33
CA LEU A 59 -4.88 8.80 1.52
C LEU A 59 -4.17 9.81 2.44
N VAL A 60 -2.89 10.03 2.17
CA VAL A 60 -2.10 11.11 2.79
C VAL A 60 -1.78 12.08 1.66
N SER A 61 -2.11 13.36 1.88
CA SER A 61 -2.12 14.39 0.85
C SER A 61 -0.83 14.52 0.02
#